data_AF-A0AAV8Z7T5-F1
#
_entry.id   AF-A0AAV8Z7T5-F1
#
_cell.length_a   1.000
_cell.length_b   1.000
_cell.length_c   1.000
_cell.angle_alpha   90.00
_cell.angle_beta   90.00
_cell.angle_gamma   90.00
#
_symmetry.space_group_name_H-M   'P 1'
#
loop_
_entity.id
_entity.type
_entity.pdbx_description
1 polymer ?
#
loop_
_entity_poly.entity_id
_entity_poly.type
_entity_poly.pdbx_seq_one_letter_code
_entity_poly.pdbx_strand_id
1 'polypeptide(L)' 'MVIETHPDLPPLNQGTISKIEAQYREMGHVRKVPSKRQAVVDDDTKLNLLLALEENPITPARQLARDKI' A
#
# COMPACT_ATOMS: atom_id res chain seq x y z
N MET A 1 34.98 24.00 5.00
CA MET A 1 35.29 22.88 4.09
C MET A 1 34.04 22.03 3.97
N VAL A 2 33.34 22.10 2.84
CA VAL A 2 32.20 21.22 2.56
C VAL A 2 32.80 19.96 1.97
N ILE A 3 32.70 18.85 2.69
CA ILE A 3 33.16 17.55 2.21
C ILE A 3 32.08 17.06 1.25
N GLU A 4 32.34 17.17 -0.06
CA GLU A 4 31.48 16.60 -1.09
C GLU A 4 31.67 15.08 -1.10
N THR A 5 30.89 14.38 -0.27
CA THR A 5 30.92 12.93 -0.19
C THR A 5 30.42 12.24 -1.46
N HIS A 6 29.76 12.96 -2.38
CA HIS A 6 29.26 12.43 -3.66
C HIS A 6 29.22 13.53 -4.75
N PRO A 7 30.31 13.71 -5.53
CA PRO A 7 30.41 14.80 -6.51
C PRO A 7 29.49 14.64 -7.74
N ASP A 8 29.02 13.42 -8.02
CA ASP A 8 28.21 13.11 -9.20
C ASP A 8 26.68 13.24 -8.96
N LEU A 9 26.26 13.47 -7.72
CA LEU A 9 24.85 13.60 -7.38
C LEU A 9 24.44 15.07 -7.43
N PRO A 10 23.30 15.41 -8.08
CA PRO A 10 22.77 16.77 -8.00
C PRO A 10 22.53 17.14 -6.52
N PRO A 11 22.80 18.40 -6.13
CA PRO A 11 22.61 18.82 -4.75
C PRO A 11 21.17 18.54 -4.32
N LEU A 12 21.01 17.69 -3.31
CA LEU A 12 19.71 17.40 -2.74
C LEU A 12 19.20 18.61 -1.98
N ASN A 13 17.96 19.00 -2.24
CA ASN A 13 17.30 20.05 -1.46
C ASN A 13 17.23 19.63 0.02
N GLN A 14 17.56 20.55 0.94
CA GLN A 14 17.51 20.33 2.39
C GLN A 14 16.12 19.82 2.84
N GLY A 15 15.03 20.33 2.22
CA GLY A 15 13.67 19.84 2.50
C GLY A 15 13.46 18.38 2.11
N THR A 16 14.15 17.89 1.09
CA THR A 16 14.14 16.47 0.70
C THR A 16 14.89 15.62 1.72
N ILE A 17 16.03 16.10 2.22
CA ILE A 17 16.82 15.42 3.25
C ILE A 17 15.98 15.27 4.54
N SER A 18 15.35 16.36 4.98
CA SER A 18 14.50 16.36 6.18
C SER A 18 13.32 15.36 6.06
N LYS A 19 12.67 15.28 4.90
CA LYS A 19 11.59 14.31 4.65
C LYS A 19 12.09 12.86 4.68
N ILE A 20 13.24 12.59 4.06
CA ILE A 20 13.84 11.24 4.05
C ILE A 20 14.20 10.82 5.47
N GLU A 21 14.80 11.72 6.24
CA GLU A 21 15.19 11.45 7.63
C GLU A 21 13.97 11.21 8.53
N ALA A 22 12.94 12.05 8.42
CA ALA A 22 11.68 11.87 9.14
C ALA A 22 11.03 10.53 8.81
N GLN A 23 10.93 10.18 7.52
CA GLN A 23 10.37 8.91 7.08
C GLN A 23 11.16 7.70 7.61
N TYR A 24 12.49 7.79 7.62
CA TYR A 24 13.34 6.72 8.16
C TYR A 24 13.16 6.57 9.68
N ARG A 25 13.07 7.68 10.43
CA ARG A 25 12.85 7.64 11.88
C ARG A 25 11.49 7.06 12.26
N GLU A 26 10.46 7.32 11.45
CA GLU A 26 9.10 6.85 11.70
C GLU A 26 8.89 5.40 11.27
N MET A 27 9.30 5.03 10.05
CA MET A 27 8.99 3.73 9.43
C MET A 27 10.16 2.73 9.50
N GLY A 28 11.36 3.17 9.89
CA GLY A 28 12.59 2.36 9.80
C GLY A 28 13.11 2.15 8.38
N HIS A 29 12.45 2.69 7.35
CA HIS A 29 12.87 2.59 5.96
C HIS A 29 12.35 3.76 5.10
N VAL A 30 13.07 4.05 4.01
CA VAL A 30 12.67 5.11 3.04
C VAL A 30 11.90 4.52 1.84
N ARG A 31 11.75 3.19 1.78
CA ARG A 31 11.09 2.53 0.64
C ARG A 31 9.61 2.93 0.60
N LYS A 32 9.19 3.51 -0.53
CA LYS A 32 7.78 3.80 -0.79
C LYS A 32 7.00 2.48 -0.85
N VAL A 33 5.99 2.34 -0.01
CA VAL A 33 5.03 1.23 -0.11
C VAL A 33 4.19 1.49 -1.36
N PRO A 34 4.10 0.55 -2.32
CA PRO A 34 3.22 0.72 -3.46
C PRO A 34 1.79 0.85 -2.94
N SER A 35 1.18 2.02 -3.13
CA SER A 35 -0.25 2.21 -2.89
C SER A 35 -1.00 1.40 -3.94
N LYS A 36 -1.36 0.16 -3.60
CA LYS A 36 -2.42 -0.52 -4.32
C LYS A 36 -3.68 0.26 -3.99
N ARG A 37 -4.27 0.95 -4.97
CA ARG A 37 -5.66 1.43 -4.84
C ARG A 37 -6.50 0.21 -4.49
N GLN A 38 -6.89 0.09 -3.23
CA GLN A 38 -7.87 -0.90 -2.83
C GLN A 38 -9.16 -0.47 -3.52
N ALA A 39 -9.72 -1.35 -4.36
CA ALA A 39 -11.08 -1.18 -4.79
C ALA A 39 -11.94 -1.18 -3.51
N VAL A 40 -12.59 -0.06 -3.22
CA VAL A 40 -13.48 0.05 -2.07
C VAL A 40 -14.72 -0.76 -2.45
N VAL A 41 -14.78 -1.99 -1.93
CA VAL A 41 -15.99 -2.80 -2.01
C VAL A 41 -16.92 -2.36 -0.89
N ASP A 42 -18.17 -2.10 -1.23
CA ASP A 42 -19.20 -1.69 -0.29
C ASP A 42 -19.46 -2.80 0.76
N ASP A 43 -19.83 -2.40 1.98
CA ASP A 43 -19.93 -3.32 3.11
C ASP A 43 -21.09 -4.33 2.94
N ASP A 44 -22.18 -3.93 2.28
CA ASP A 44 -23.28 -4.85 1.96
C ASP A 44 -22.83 -5.95 1.00
N THR A 45 -21.95 -5.59 0.07
CA THR A 45 -21.39 -6.55 -0.90
C THR A 45 -20.47 -7.56 -0.20
N LYS A 46 -19.69 -7.12 0.79
CA LYS A 46 -18.86 -8.01 1.62
C LYS A 46 -19.72 -8.96 2.44
N LEU A 47 -20.76 -8.44 3.10
CA LEU A 47 -21.65 -9.23 3.93
C LEU A 47 -22.36 -10.32 3.11
N ASN A 48 -22.90 -9.96 1.95
CA ASN A 48 -23.57 -10.90 1.05
C ASN A 48 -22.64 -12.02 0.56
N LEU A 49 -21.35 -11.72 0.39
CA LEU A 49 -20.36 -12.71 -0.03
C LEU A 49 -19.99 -13.67 1.11
N LEU A 50 -19.92 -13.17 2.34
CA LEU A 50 -19.69 -13.98 3.54
C LEU A 50 -20.88 -14.92 3.81
N LEU A 51 -22.11 -14.43 3.68
CA LEU A 51 -23.31 -15.25 3.81
C LEU A 51 -23.34 -16.36 2.74
N ALA A 52 -23.02 -16.03 1.48
CA ALA A 52 -22.96 -17.01 0.40
C ALA A 52 -21.86 -18.09 0.62
N LEU A 53 -20.74 -17.73 1.26
CA LEU A 53 -19.69 -18.67 1.65
C LEU A 53 -20.11 -19.58 2.80
N GLU A 54 -20.86 -19.05 3.77
CA GLU A 54 -21.41 -19.83 4.89
C GLU A 54 -22.42 -20.86 4.39
N GLU A 55 -23.32 -20.47 3.48
CA GLU A 55 -24.35 -21.35 2.90
C GLU A 55 -23.73 -22.47 2.04
N ASN A 56 -22.64 -22.19 1.32
CA ASN A 56 -21.97 -23.15 0.45
C ASN A 56 -20.44 -23.05 0.55
N PRO A 57 -19.82 -23.66 1.58
CA PRO A 57 -18.38 -23.51 1.86
C PRO A 57 -17.49 -24.24 0.84
N ILE A 58 -18.06 -25.11 0.00
CA ILE A 58 -17.35 -25.82 -1.05
C ILE A 58 -17.07 -24.88 -2.25
N THR A 59 -17.90 -23.86 -2.44
CA THR A 59 -17.76 -22.94 -3.56
C THR A 59 -16.59 -22.00 -3.33
N PRO A 60 -15.62 -21.90 -4.26
CA PRO A 60 -14.50 -20.98 -4.11
C PRO A 60 -14.98 -19.54 -3.97
N ALA A 61 -14.46 -18.81 -2.98
CA ALA A 61 -14.79 -17.40 -2.76
C ALA A 61 -14.59 -16.52 -4.00
N ARG A 62 -13.60 -16.86 -4.85
CA ARG A 62 -13.37 -16.18 -6.14
C ARG A 62 -14.51 -16.36 -7.13
N GLN A 63 -15.18 -17.51 -7.11
CA GLN A 63 -16.31 -17.79 -7.98
C GLN A 63 -17.52 -16.98 -7.51
N LEU A 64 -17.81 -17.00 -6.20
CA LEU A 64 -18.88 -16.19 -5.61
C LEU A 64 -18.68 -14.69 -5.81
N ALA A 65 -17.43 -14.21 -5.71
CA ALA A 65 -17.10 -12.81 -5.99
C ALA A 65 -17.34 -12.41 -7.45
N ARG A 66 -17.17 -13.34 -8.39
CA ARG A 66 -17.34 -13.09 -9.83
C ARG A 66 -18.80 -13.04 -10.25
N ASP A 67 -19.67 -13.79 -9.58
CA ASP A 67 -21.10 -13.83 -9.90
C ASP A 67 -21.89 -12.64 -9.29
N LYS A 68 -21.29 -11.93 -8.33
CA LYS A 68 -21.90 -10.82 -7.56
C LYS A 68 -21.41 -9.42 -7.98
N ILE A 69 -20.41 -9.32 -8.87
CA ILE A 69 -19.83 -8.07 -9.41
C ILE A 69 -20.10 -8.01 -10.91
#